data_AF-A0A852JIY2-F1
#
_entry.id   AF-A0A852JIY2-F1
#
_cell.length_a   1.000
_cell.length_b   1.000
_cell.length_c   1.000
_cell.angle_alpha   90.00
_cell.angle_beta   90.00
_cell.angle_gamma   90.00
#
_symmetry.space_group_name_H-M   'P 1'
#
loop_
_entity.id
_entity.type
_entity.pdbx_description
1 polymer ?
#
loop_
_entity_poly.entity_id
_entity_poly.type
_entity_poly.pdbx_seq_one_letter_code
_entity_poly.pdbx_strand_id
1 'polypeptide(L)' 'SGKDVADRWYSEIKNYSFQNPGFSSRTGHFTAMVWKNTKKMGVGKASASDGSTFVVARYDPAGNVVNPGYYEENVLPPRK' A
#
# COMPACT_ATOMS: atom_id res chain seq x y z
N SER A 1 8.29 13.45 -6.82
CA SER A 1 9.23 13.16 -5.72
C SER A 1 8.86 11.83 -5.07
N GLY A 2 9.67 11.30 -4.14
CA GLY A 2 9.28 10.11 -3.36
C GLY A 2 8.04 10.35 -2.50
N LYS A 3 7.92 11.55 -1.93
CA LYS A 3 6.75 12.00 -1.16
C LYS A 3 5.46 11.91 -1.98
N ASP A 4 5.46 12.43 -3.21
CA ASP A 4 4.24 12.45 -4.05
C ASP A 4 3.73 11.03 -4.37
N VAL A 5 4.63 10.06 -4.51
CA VAL A 5 4.26 8.66 -4.77
C VAL A 5 3.65 8.05 -3.51
N ALA A 6 4.29 8.24 -2.35
CA ALA A 6 3.77 7.76 -1.08
C ALA A 6 2.40 8.37 -0.76
N ASP A 7 2.23 9.68 -0.96
CA ASP A 7 0.97 10.38 -0.74
C ASP A 7 -0.14 9.85 -1.67
N ARG A 8 0.17 9.60 -2.94
CA ARG A 8 -0.79 9.04 -3.91
C ARG A 8 -1.26 7.65 -3.51
N TRP A 9 -0.33 6.76 -3.18
CA TRP A 9 -0.67 5.41 -2.72
C TRP A 9 -1.46 5.43 -1.41
N TYR A 10 -1.05 6.26 -0.43
CA TYR A 10 -1.77 6.38 0.84
C TYR A 10 -3.17 6.98 0.67
N SER A 11 -3.37 7.87 -0.31
CA SER A 11 -4.66 8.51 -0.57
C SER A 11 -5.79 7.53 -0.90
N GLU A 12 -5.47 6.28 -1.25
CA GLU A 12 -6.45 5.22 -1.42
C GLU A 12 -7.20 4.86 -0.13
N ILE A 13 -6.71 5.27 1.05
CA ILE A 13 -7.41 5.15 2.34
C ILE A 13 -8.86 5.67 2.26
N LYS A 14 -9.12 6.69 1.44
CA LYS A 14 -10.47 7.26 1.22
C LYS A 14 -11.46 6.25 0.61
N ASN A 15 -10.97 5.21 -0.04
CA ASN A 15 -11.75 4.14 -0.65
C ASN A 15 -11.80 2.88 0.22
N TYR A 16 -11.06 2.83 1.34
CA TYR A 16 -10.96 1.65 2.18
C TYR A 16 -12.01 1.66 3.28
N SER A 17 -12.75 0.57 3.44
CA SER A 17 -13.72 0.40 4.53
C SER A 17 -13.10 -0.43 5.65
N PHE A 18 -12.83 0.21 6.79
CA PHE A 18 -12.41 -0.51 8.00
C PHE A 18 -13.54 -1.36 8.62
N GLN A 19 -14.81 -1.10 8.25
CA GLN A 19 -15.96 -1.90 8.68
C GLN A 19 -16.15 -3.17 7.84
N ASN A 20 -15.63 -3.17 6.61
CA ASN A 20 -15.64 -4.33 5.71
C ASN A 20 -14.23 -4.53 5.13
N PRO A 21 -13.27 -4.99 5.97
CA PRO A 21 -11.87 -5.06 5.58
C PRO A 21 -11.64 -6.18 4.55
N GLY A 22 -10.84 -5.88 3.53
CA GLY A 22 -10.50 -6.87 2.51
C GLY A 22 -9.71 -6.29 1.35
N PHE A 23 -9.43 -7.15 0.37
CA PHE A 23 -8.76 -6.74 -0.86
C PHE A 23 -9.71 -5.98 -1.78
N SER A 24 -9.20 -4.90 -2.37
CA SER A 24 -9.81 -4.21 -3.51
C SER A 24 -8.70 -3.66 -4.39
N SER A 25 -8.91 -3.69 -5.71
CA SER A 25 -7.96 -3.09 -6.67
C SER A 25 -7.79 -1.58 -6.49
N ARG A 26 -8.70 -0.91 -5.78
CA ARG A 26 -8.66 0.53 -5.50
C ARG A 26 -7.92 0.91 -4.21
N THR A 27 -7.55 -0.08 -3.40
CA THR A 27 -6.95 0.14 -2.07
C THR A 27 -5.66 -0.65 -1.84
N GLY A 28 -5.23 -1.43 -2.84
CA GLY A 28 -4.11 -2.34 -2.70
C GLY A 28 -2.77 -1.66 -2.40
N HIS A 29 -2.55 -0.44 -2.88
CA HIS A 29 -1.31 0.27 -2.55
C HIS A 29 -1.34 0.75 -1.10
N PHE A 30 -2.45 1.37 -0.67
CA PHE A 30 -2.63 1.78 0.72
C PHE A 30 -2.45 0.61 1.69
N THR A 31 -3.14 -0.51 1.45
CA THR A 31 -3.10 -1.67 2.37
C THR A 31 -1.71 -2.30 2.42
N ALA A 32 -0.93 -2.27 1.33
CA ALA A 32 0.46 -2.71 1.33
C ALA A 32 1.38 -1.77 2.13
N MET A 33 1.16 -0.44 2.05
CA MET A 33 1.97 0.54 2.78
C MET A 33 1.82 0.43 4.29
N VAL A 34 0.61 0.15 4.78
CA VAL A 34 0.31 0.15 6.23
C VAL A 34 0.23 -1.25 6.84
N TRP A 35 0.58 -2.28 6.07
CA TRP A 35 0.48 -3.67 6.50
C TRP A 35 1.35 -3.93 7.74
N LYS A 36 0.73 -4.11 8.91
CA LYS A 36 1.39 -4.24 10.23
C LYS A 36 2.52 -5.28 10.24
N ASN A 37 2.33 -6.42 9.58
CA ASN A 37 3.30 -7.51 9.58
C ASN A 37 4.45 -7.33 8.58
N THR A 38 4.38 -6.40 7.64
CA THR A 38 5.50 -6.04 6.77
C THR A 38 6.59 -5.34 7.58
N LYS A 39 7.85 -5.73 7.41
CA LYS A 39 8.98 -5.24 8.22
C LYS A 39 10.06 -4.53 7.41
N LYS A 40 10.14 -4.81 6.12
CA LYS A 40 11.13 -4.25 5.21
C LYS A 40 10.44 -3.78 3.95
N MET A 41 10.99 -2.72 3.36
CA MET A 41 10.59 -2.27 2.04
C MET A 41 11.80 -1.83 1.23
N GLY A 42 11.70 -1.99 -0.09
CA GLY A 42 12.64 -1.46 -1.06
C GLY A 42 11.88 -0.67 -2.12
N VAL A 43 12.45 0.46 -2.57
CA VAL A 43 11.85 1.32 -3.59
C VAL A 43 12.84 1.53 -4.73
N GLY A 44 12.38 1.27 -5.96
CA GLY A 44 13.12 1.55 -7.19
C GLY A 44 12.41 2.60 -8.02
N LYS A 45 13.18 3.44 -8.73
CA LYS A 45 12.68 4.43 -9.68
C LYS A 45 13.47 4.32 -10.99
N ALA A 46 12.77 4.33 -12.12
CA ALA A 46 13.36 4.41 -13.45
C ALA A 46 12.64 5.47 -14.28
N SER A 47 13.39 6.19 -15.11
CA SER A 47 12.85 7.10 -16.12
C SER A 47 12.96 6.44 -17.49
N ALA A 48 11.90 6.49 -18.29
CA ALA A 48 11.93 6.00 -19.67
C ALA A 48 12.29 7.13 -20.65
N SER A 49 12.59 6.75 -21.89
CA SER A 49 12.98 7.67 -22.96
C SER A 49 11.87 8.64 -23.38
N ASP A 50 10.61 8.28 -23.14
CA ASP A 50 9.43 9.14 -23.38
C ASP A 50 9.17 10.16 -22.26
N GLY A 51 10.05 10.22 -21.25
CA GLY A 51 9.93 11.11 -20.09
C GLY A 51 9.02 10.57 -18.97
N SER A 52 8.41 9.39 -19.14
CA SER A 52 7.64 8.75 -18.07
C SER A 52 8.56 8.27 -16.94
N THR A 53 7.99 8.16 -15.73
CA THR A 53 8.71 7.68 -14.54
C THR A 53 7.95 6.51 -13.92
N PHE A 54 8.65 5.40 -13.74
CA PHE A 54 8.15 4.21 -13.07
C PHE A 54 8.72 4.15 -11.65
N VAL A 55 7.85 3.94 -10.67
CA VAL A 55 8.24 3.74 -9.27
C VAL A 55 7.63 2.44 -8.79
N VAL A 56 8.46 1.59 -8.20
CA VAL A 56 8.06 0.27 -7.70
C VAL A 56 8.48 0.17 -6.24
N ALA A 57 7.56 -0.25 -5.38
CA ALA A 57 7.86 -0.66 -4.02
C ALA A 57 7.69 -2.18 -3.89
N ARG A 58 8.60 -2.80 -3.13
CA ARG A 58 8.51 -4.20 -2.70
C ARG A 58 8.52 -4.24 -1.17
N TYR A 59 7.73 -5.16 -0.61
CA TYR A 59 7.47 -5.28 0.82
C TYR A 59 7.75 -6.71 1.28
N ASP A 60 8.38 -6.86 2.44
CA ASP A 60 8.72 -8.14 3.04
C ASP A 60 8.50 -8.14 4.57
N PRO A 61 7.79 -9.14 5.15
CA PRO A 61 6.91 -10.08 4.48
C PRO A 61 5.84 -9.40 3.62
N ALA A 62 5.31 -10.13 2.63
CA ALA A 62 4.30 -9.60 1.72
C ALA A 62 3.03 -9.18 2.47
N GLY A 63 2.52 -8.00 2.11
CA GLY A 63 1.19 -7.55 2.52
C GLY A 63 0.10 -8.09 1.62
N ASN A 64 -1.15 -7.66 1.86
CA ASN A 64 -2.32 -7.96 1.03
C ASN A 64 -2.64 -9.46 0.85
N VAL A 65 -2.16 -10.31 1.76
CA VAL A 65 -2.48 -11.74 1.74
C VAL A 65 -3.97 -11.93 2.04
N VAL A 66 -4.68 -12.54 1.09
CA VAL A 66 -6.15 -12.70 1.15
C VAL A 66 -6.51 -13.96 1.93
N ASN A 67 -6.46 -13.85 3.25
CA ASN A 67 -6.94 -14.86 4.19
C ASN A 67 -7.99 -14.23 5.12
N PRO A 68 -8.94 -15.03 5.66
CA PRO A 68 -9.89 -14.55 6.66
C PRO A 68 -9.19 -13.85 7.84
N GLY A 69 -9.65 -12.66 8.21
CA GLY A 69 -9.13 -11.87 9.34
C GLY A 69 -7.85 -11.07 9.09
N TYR A 70 -7.06 -11.40 8.06
CA TYR A 70 -5.73 -10.80 7.88
C TYR A 70 -5.75 -9.29 7.65
N TYR A 71 -6.73 -8.79 6.90
CA TYR A 71 -6.85 -7.34 6.66
C TYR A 71 -7.21 -6.58 7.93
N GLU A 72 -8.08 -7.13 8.77
CA GLU A 72 -8.45 -6.50 10.05
C GLU A 72 -7.26 -6.43 11.01
N GLU A 73 -6.45 -7.50 11.06
CA GLU A 73 -5.26 -7.56 11.91
C GLU A 73 -4.11 -6.67 11.44
N ASN A 74 -4.03 -6.39 10.13
CA ASN A 74 -2.87 -5.74 9.51
C ASN A 74 -3.13 -4.31 9.01
N VAL A 75 -4.38 -3.94 8.73
CA VAL A 75 -4.74 -2.61 8.21
C VAL A 75 -5.55 -1.87 9.27
N LEU A 76 -4.83 -1.27 10.21
CA LEU A 76 -5.43 -0.62 11.37
C LEU A 76 -5.95 0.79 11.04
N PRO A 77 -7.02 1.25 11.70
CA PRO A 77 -7.51 2.62 11.53
C PRO A 77 -6.43 3.65 11.95
N PRO A 78 -6.41 4.83 11.31
CA PRO A 78 -5.49 5.90 11.68
C PRO A 78 -5.74 6.33 13.13
N ARG A 79 -4.67 6.67 13.83
CA ARG A 79 -4.76 7.24 15.18
C ARG A 79 -5.43 8.61 15.10
N LYS A 80 -6.26 8.92 16.09
CA LYS A 80 -6.81 10.26 16.31
C LYS A 80 -5.72 11.23 16.75
#